data_AF-A0A3M2TD42-F1
#
_entry.id   AF-A0A3M2TD42-F1
#
_cell.length_a   1.000
_cell.length_b   1.000
_cell.length_c   1.000
_cell.angle_alpha   90.00
_cell.angle_beta   90.00
_cell.angle_gamma   90.00
#
_symmetry.space_group_name_H-M   'P 1'
#
loop_
_entity.id
_entity.type
_entity.pdbx_description
1 polymer ?
#
loop_
_entity_poly.entity_id
_entity_poly.type
_entity_poly.pdbx_seq_one_letter_code
_entity_poly.pdbx_strand_id
1 'polypeptide(L)'
;MLHDVLGLETEPQLRPATITGYECKLWGQYPALLDAPEKVVHGAVYHVETEEQGERLASYETDNYRVDPCRINYTDGDEPVDDFGYVFKFVGNVRDLSDGTFDLGTWLRRI
;
A
#
# COMPACT_ATOMS: atom_id res chain seq x y z
N MET A 1 -12.06 -4.75 -3.47
CA MET A 1 -11.20 -3.63 -3.93
C MET A 1 -9.88 -4.09 -4.57
N LEU A 2 -8.98 -4.88 -3.97
CA LEU A 2 -7.83 -5.40 -4.73
C LEU A 2 -8.24 -6.47 -5.76
N HIS A 3 -9.13 -7.38 -5.34
CA HIS A 3 -9.76 -8.39 -6.19
C HIS A 3 -10.38 -7.79 -7.47
N ASP A 4 -11.14 -6.70 -7.33
CA ASP A 4 -11.82 -6.06 -8.46
C ASP A 4 -10.85 -5.35 -9.41
N VAL A 5 -9.87 -4.63 -8.86
CA VAL A 5 -8.86 -3.90 -9.66
C VAL A 5 -8.02 -4.88 -10.48
N LEU A 6 -7.62 -5.99 -9.88
CA LEU A 6 -6.80 -7.03 -10.51
C LEU A 6 -7.60 -8.07 -11.30
N GLY A 7 -8.93 -8.12 -11.12
CA GLY A 7 -9.78 -9.14 -11.74
C GLY A 7 -9.46 -10.56 -11.28
N LEU A 8 -9.14 -10.74 -10.00
CA LEU A 8 -8.78 -12.04 -9.45
C LEU A 8 -9.99 -12.98 -9.45
N GLU A 9 -9.75 -14.30 -9.57
CA GLU A 9 -10.83 -15.29 -9.41
C GLU A 9 -11.08 -15.64 -7.94
N THR A 10 -10.11 -15.37 -7.07
CA THR A 10 -10.15 -15.69 -5.64
C THR A 10 -9.80 -14.47 -4.77
N GLU A 11 -10.06 -14.58 -3.47
CA GLU A 11 -9.69 -13.56 -2.49
C GLU A 11 -8.16 -13.42 -2.46
N PRO A 12 -7.61 -12.19 -2.58
CA PRO A 12 -6.17 -11.98 -2.55
C PRO A 12 -5.60 -12.38 -1.19
N GLN A 13 -4.53 -13.18 -1.21
CA GLN A 13 -3.80 -13.52 0.01
C GLN A 13 -2.86 -12.38 0.38
N LEU A 14 -3.17 -11.73 1.50
CA LEU A 14 -2.40 -10.62 2.04
C LEU A 14 -1.54 -11.10 3.21
N ARG A 15 -0.25 -10.83 3.16
CA ARG A 15 0.68 -11.07 4.28
C ARG A 15 0.87 -9.79 5.08
N PRO A 16 0.72 -9.80 6.42
CA PRO A 16 0.97 -8.61 7.24
C PRO A 16 2.47 -8.26 7.21
N ALA A 17 2.78 -6.97 7.11
CA ALA A 17 4.15 -6.50 6.99
C ALA A 17 4.35 -5.07 7.50
N THR A 18 5.62 -4.67 7.58
CA THR A 18 6.04 -3.30 7.86
C THR A 18 7.06 -2.79 6.84
N ILE A 19 7.02 -1.49 6.60
CA ILE A 19 8.01 -0.75 5.80
C ILE A 19 8.58 0.38 6.65
N THR A 20 9.87 0.69 6.47
CA THR A 20 10.54 1.79 7.16
C THR A 20 10.85 2.92 6.19
N GLY A 21 10.93 4.15 6.69
CA GLY A 21 11.25 5.33 5.90
C GLY A 21 10.02 6.08 5.42
N TYR A 22 8.83 5.73 5.94
CA TYR A 22 7.57 6.30 5.51
C TYR A 22 6.66 6.69 6.67
N GLU A 23 5.75 7.62 6.40
CA GLU A 23 4.57 7.85 7.23
C GLU A 23 3.30 7.80 6.39
N CYS A 24 2.20 7.39 7.01
CA CYS A 24 0.88 7.40 6.39
C CYS A 24 0.09 8.60 6.92
N LYS A 25 -0.45 9.39 6.00
CA LYS A 25 -1.43 10.45 6.23
C LYS A 25 -2.72 10.15 5.46
N LEU A 26 -3.69 11.05 5.53
CA LEU A 26 -4.93 10.93 4.77
C LEU A 26 -5.07 12.08 3.76
N TRP A 27 -5.39 11.72 2.52
CA TRP A 27 -5.91 12.63 1.50
C TRP A 27 -7.42 12.42 1.40
N GLY A 28 -8.19 13.23 2.17
CA GLY A 28 -9.60 12.97 2.39
C GLY A 28 -9.81 11.63 3.11
N GLN A 29 -10.29 10.61 2.39
CA GLN A 29 -10.49 9.25 2.91
C GLN A 29 -9.41 8.26 2.45
N TYR A 30 -8.51 8.68 1.56
CA TYR A 30 -7.51 7.82 0.94
C TYR A 30 -6.18 7.88 1.70
N PRO A 31 -5.48 6.75 1.85
CA PRO A 31 -4.15 6.75 2.46
C PRO A 31 -3.16 7.50 1.56
N ALA A 32 -2.27 8.28 2.16
CA ALA A 32 -1.21 9.01 1.49
C ALA A 32 0.13 8.69 2.15
N LEU A 33 0.98 7.95 1.44
CA LEU A 33 2.30 7.57 1.93
C LEU A 33 3.33 8.65 1.58
N LEU A 34 4.07 9.13 2.58
CA LEU A 34 5.10 10.17 2.45
C LEU A 34 6.44 9.68 2.99
N ASP A 35 7.53 10.31 2.56
CA ASP A 35 8.87 10.05 3.10
C ASP A 35 8.98 10.52 4.55
N ALA A 36 9.41 9.61 5.42
CA ALA A 36 9.74 9.88 6.81
C ALA A 36 10.81 8.88 7.29
N PRO A 37 12.11 9.20 7.13
CA PRO A 37 13.23 8.26 7.27
C PRO A 37 13.26 7.41 8.56
N GLU A 38 12.71 7.93 9.66
CA GLU A 38 12.74 7.28 10.98
C GLU A 38 11.42 6.62 11.37
N LYS A 39 10.41 6.64 10.49
CA LYS A 39 9.08 6.13 10.78
C LYS A 39 8.84 4.79 10.11
N VAL A 40 7.94 4.02 10.74
CA VAL A 40 7.52 2.69 10.30
C VAL A 40 6.02 2.74 9.99
N VAL A 41 5.63 2.16 8.86
CA VAL A 41 4.23 1.97 8.49
C VAL A 41 3.91 0.48 8.55
N HIS A 42 2.80 0.16 9.21
CA HIS A 42 2.22 -1.18 9.24
C HIS A 42 1.21 -1.31 8.12
N GLY A 43 1.21 -2.45 7.44
CA GLY A 43 0.28 -2.72 6.36
C GLY A 43 0.24 -4.19 6.02
N ALA A 44 -0.12 -4.48 4.77
CA ALA A 44 -0.10 -5.81 4.22
C ALA A 44 0.44 -5.80 2.79
N VAL A 45 0.99 -6.93 2.38
CA VAL A 45 1.64 -7.13 1.10
C VAL A 45 0.83 -8.13 0.30
N TYR A 46 0.63 -7.81 -0.97
CA TYR A 46 0.08 -8.72 -1.96
C TYR A 46 1.18 -9.11 -2.95
N HIS A 47 1.30 -10.40 -3.25
CA HIS A 47 2.21 -10.86 -4.29
C HIS A 47 1.55 -10.71 -5.65
N VAL A 48 2.06 -9.76 -6.44
CA VAL A 48 1.59 -9.54 -7.83
C VAL A 48 2.23 -10.58 -8.73
N GLU A 49 1.42 -11.40 -9.40
CA GLU A 49 1.89 -12.56 -10.16
C GLU A 49 2.25 -12.21 -11.61
N THR A 50 1.65 -11.15 -12.17
CA THR A 50 1.83 -10.77 -13.58
C THR A 50 2.11 -9.29 -13.75
N GLU A 51 2.85 -8.94 -14.81
CA GLU A 51 3.11 -7.54 -15.17
C GLU A 51 1.81 -6.77 -15.45
N GLU A 52 0.83 -7.40 -16.10
CA GLU A 52 -0.50 -6.84 -16.34
C GLU A 52 -1.22 -6.44 -15.05
N GLN A 53 -1.14 -7.25 -13.99
CA GLN A 53 -1.69 -6.88 -12.68
C GLN A 53 -0.97 -5.65 -12.10
N GLY A 54 0.35 -5.58 -12.25
CA GLY A 54 1.14 -4.41 -11.86
C GLY A 54 0.73 -3.14 -12.61
N GLU A 55 0.54 -3.22 -13.93
CA GLU A 55 0.08 -2.10 -14.76
C GLU A 55 -1.33 -1.63 -14.39
N ARG A 56 -2.22 -2.58 -14.06
CA ARG A 56 -3.58 -2.26 -13.59
C ARG A 56 -3.56 -1.51 -12.27
N LEU A 57 -2.69 -1.89 -11.32
CA LEU A 57 -2.51 -1.16 -10.07
C LEU A 57 -1.97 0.26 -10.32
N ALA A 58 -0.93 0.38 -11.15
CA ALA A 58 -0.38 1.68 -11.50
C ALA A 58 -1.41 2.60 -12.18
N SER A 59 -2.26 2.05 -13.04
CA SER A 59 -3.33 2.79 -13.70
C SER A 59 -4.46 3.21 -12.75
N TYR A 60 -4.76 2.39 -11.74
CA TYR A 60 -5.80 2.68 -10.74
C TYR A 60 -5.43 3.85 -9.82
N GLU A 61 -4.15 3.98 -9.47
CA GLU A 61 -3.67 4.92 -8.46
C GLU A 61 -3.61 6.39 -8.94
N THR A 62 -3.93 6.68 -10.21
CA THR A 62 -4.04 8.05 -10.77
C THR A 62 -2.76 8.90 -10.65
N ASP A 63 -2.82 10.17 -11.08
CA ASP A 63 -1.67 11.09 -11.13
C ASP A 63 -1.14 11.53 -9.74
N ASN A 64 -1.89 11.28 -8.67
CA ASN A 64 -1.51 11.69 -7.32
C ASN A 64 -0.58 10.70 -6.62
N TYR A 65 -0.29 9.56 -7.23
CA TYR A 65 0.55 8.52 -6.66
C TYR A 65 1.65 8.09 -7.63
N ARG A 66 2.81 7.75 -7.07
CA ARG A 66 3.96 7.24 -7.81
C ARG A 66 4.47 5.95 -7.19
N VAL A 67 4.80 4.99 -8.04
CA VAL A 67 5.48 3.76 -7.63
C VAL A 67 6.90 4.08 -7.13
N ASP A 68 7.28 3.55 -5.97
CA ASP A 68 8.63 3.66 -5.40
C ASP A 68 9.03 2.30 -4.80
N PRO A 69 10.28 1.84 -5.01
CA PRO A 69 10.73 0.59 -4.41
C PRO A 69 10.86 0.73 -2.89
N CYS A 70 10.55 -0.34 -2.16
CA CYS A 70 10.66 -0.39 -0.71
C CYS A 70 11.20 -1.74 -0.24
N ARG A 71 11.72 -1.76 1.00
CA ARG A 71 12.03 -3.01 1.70
C ARG A 71 10.88 -3.37 2.63
N ILE A 72 10.41 -4.61 2.48
CA ILE A 72 9.30 -5.20 3.21
C ILE A 72 9.86 -6.07 4.33
N ASN A 73 9.29 -5.97 5.52
CA ASN A 73 9.55 -6.91 6.62
C ASN A 73 8.21 -7.56 7.00
N TYR A 74 8.07 -8.86 6.76
CA TYR A 74 6.84 -9.60 7.09
C TYR A 74 6.73 -9.81 8.61
N THR A 75 5.50 -9.84 9.11
CA THR A 75 5.20 -9.96 10.55
C THR A 75 4.34 -11.17 10.89
N ASP A 76 4.08 -12.05 9.93
CA ASP A 76 3.36 -13.32 10.11
C ASP A 76 4.22 -14.43 10.73
N GLY A 77 5.55 -14.31 10.65
CA GLY A 77 6.49 -15.32 11.12
C GLY A 77 6.79 -16.41 10.08
N ASP A 78 6.28 -16.26 8.86
CA ASP A 78 6.52 -17.18 7.74
C ASP A 78 7.75 -16.75 6.91
N GLU A 79 8.29 -17.68 6.12
CA GLU A 79 9.37 -17.39 5.17
C GLU A 79 8.83 -16.96 3.79
N PRO A 80 9.49 -16.01 3.10
CA PRO A 80 10.62 -15.21 3.59
C PRO A 80 10.17 -14.17 4.62
N VAL A 81 11.08 -13.79 5.52
CA VAL A 81 10.85 -12.80 6.58
C VAL A 81 11.02 -11.36 6.11
N ASP A 82 11.72 -11.15 5.00
CA ASP A 82 11.84 -9.87 4.31
C ASP A 82 11.82 -10.04 2.79
N ASP A 83 11.55 -8.95 2.07
CA ASP A 83 11.56 -8.94 0.60
C ASP A 83 11.71 -7.50 0.07
N PHE A 84 11.85 -7.36 -1.25
CA PHE A 84 11.74 -6.10 -1.96
C PHE A 84 10.41 -6.02 -2.70
N GLY A 85 9.78 -4.86 -2.63
CA GLY A 85 8.54 -4.62 -3.35
C GLY A 85 8.36 -3.16 -3.68
N TYR A 86 7.12 -2.77 -3.93
CA TYR A 86 6.77 -1.43 -4.36
C TYR A 86 5.64 -0.87 -3.53
N VAL A 87 5.67 0.45 -3.33
CA VAL A 87 4.60 1.22 -2.69
C VAL A 87 4.15 2.34 -3.62
N PHE A 88 2.89 2.76 -3.44
CA PHE A 88 2.35 3.96 -4.07
C PHE A 88 2.51 5.14 -3.12
N LYS A 89 3.45 6.03 -3.43
CA LYS A 89 3.71 7.25 -2.66
C LYS A 89 2.87 8.39 -3.17
N PHE A 90 2.33 9.18 -2.25
CA PHE A 90 1.59 10.37 -2.60
C PHE A 90 2.54 11.44 -3.14
N VAL A 91 2.27 11.92 -4.36
CA VAL A 91 3.00 12.99 -5.05
C VAL A 91 2.14 14.23 -5.28
N GLY A 92 0.90 14.23 -4.78
CA GLY A 92 0.02 15.39 -4.79
C GLY A 92 0.44 16.49 -3.81
N ASN A 93 -0.43 17.47 -3.62
CA ASN A 93 -0.15 18.60 -2.73
C ASN A 93 -0.28 18.20 -1.25
N VAL A 94 0.86 18.21 -0.54
CA VAL A 94 0.93 17.85 0.89
C VAL A 94 0.06 18.72 1.81
N ARG A 95 -0.36 19.91 1.38
CA ARG A 95 -1.27 20.79 2.14
C ARG A 95 -2.70 20.26 2.20
N ASP A 96 -3.05 19.35 1.30
CA ASP A 96 -4.37 18.73 1.24
C ASP A 96 -4.46 17.49 2.16
N LEU A 97 -3.37 17.19 2.89
CA LEU A 97 -3.28 16.05 3.77
C LEU A 97 -3.66 16.42 5.21
N SER A 98 -4.36 15.50 5.85
CA SER A 98 -4.66 15.54 7.28
C SER A 98 -3.91 14.43 8.03
N ASP A 99 -3.64 14.67 9.30
CA ASP A 99 -3.12 13.62 10.18
C ASP A 99 -4.23 12.59 10.46
N GLY A 100 -3.86 11.32 10.41
CA GLY A 100 -4.80 10.22 10.59
C GLY A 100 -4.13 8.87 10.37
N THR A 101 -4.88 7.81 10.61
CA THR A 101 -4.46 6.45 10.31
C THR A 101 -5.45 5.82 9.35
N PHE A 102 -4.95 5.05 8.41
CA PHE A 102 -5.78 4.23 7.54
C PHE A 102 -5.78 2.80 8.08
N ASP A 103 -6.97 2.23 8.26
CA ASP A 103 -7.16 0.84 8.65
C ASP A 103 -7.98 0.13 7.57
N LEU A 104 -7.35 -0.84 6.90
CA LEU A 104 -7.96 -1.57 5.79
C LEU A 104 -9.24 -2.30 6.22
N GLY A 105 -9.25 -2.89 7.41
CA GLY A 105 -10.42 -3.62 7.93
C GLY A 105 -11.62 -2.69 8.17
N THR A 106 -11.38 -1.48 8.68
CA THR A 106 -12.41 -0.45 8.86
C THR A 106 -12.88 0.11 7.53
N TRP A 107 -11.99 0.27 6.57
CA TRP A 107 -12.33 0.74 5.24
C TRP A 107 -13.23 -0.26 4.48
N LEU A 108 -12.87 -1.55 4.48
CA LEU A 108 -13.66 -2.62 3.85
C LEU A 108 -15.07 -2.79 4.45
N ARG A 109 -15.28 -2.41 5.72
CA ARG A 109 -16.61 -2.43 6.37
C ARG A 109 -17.53 -1.28 5.97
N ARG A 110 -17.01 -0.21 5.36
CA ARG A 110 -17.76 1.01 5.03
C ARG A 110 -18.29 1.03 3.59
N ILE A 111 -17.99 0.01 2.80
CA ILE A 111 -18.30 -0.11 1.37
C ILE A 111 -19.26 -1.26 1.14
#